data_AF-A0A519V2R1-F1
#
_entry.id   AF-A0A519V2R1-F1
#
_cell.length_a   1.000
_cell.length_b   1.000
_cell.length_c   1.000
_cell.angle_alpha   90.00
_cell.angle_beta   90.00
_cell.angle_gamma   90.00
#
_symmetry.space_group_name_H-M   'P 1'
#
loop_
_entity.id
_entity.type
_entity.pdbx_description
1 polymer ?
#
loop_
_entity_poly.entity_id
_entity_poly.type
_entity_poly.pdbx_seq_one_letter_code
_entity_poly.pdbx_strand_id
1 'polypeptide(L)'
;RYENKTGFIRVKYYNTKKQYRVVNMDFVEEESKRDINGVLYDALKFVGKNPSFILGGDEETEAYNPDYIWFCKLPSQKDYRPWGVTSPDADGSVTQGTIISVKILNTSELTESYVHSFFRTDEAFYINLFKKPTAILTSNKPNTTPTKPNTNLNKPNTSSTTQTTTGASLKLIIVANTLDARIGVTCQLDIDRVKKTFKDIAVALNLNFVYTEVKGVEFNKTNLLNAVNNVTSKNSDIIVFCYTGHGYHFENDMQNPYPQMDMRTSPKQDAAANTVNVTEVYGKLKTQSAHLKLILTDCCNTILDEQKMFSKSFASTMRSNIQWSKSNCENLFLRQSGVVVASAASIGEIARCNLEYGGYFL
;
A
#
# COMPACT_ATOMS: atom_id res chain seq x y z
N ARG A 1 -2.23 11.26 -5.27
CA ARG A 1 -3.45 10.64 -5.83
C ARG A 1 -3.75 9.40 -5.02
N TYR A 2 -4.97 9.32 -4.51
CA TYR A 2 -5.51 8.19 -3.75
C TYR A 2 -6.44 7.38 -4.66
N GLU A 3 -6.76 6.15 -4.25
CA GLU A 3 -7.58 5.23 -5.06
C GLU A 3 -9.04 5.68 -5.19
N ASN A 4 -9.52 6.47 -4.23
CA ASN A 4 -10.88 7.03 -4.23
C ASN A 4 -11.04 8.24 -5.19
N LYS A 5 -10.17 8.38 -6.21
CA LYS A 5 -10.18 9.49 -7.18
C LYS A 5 -9.96 10.88 -6.57
N THR A 6 -9.32 10.95 -5.40
CA THR A 6 -8.93 12.23 -4.77
C THR A 6 -7.42 12.34 -4.60
N GLY A 7 -6.94 13.47 -4.11
CA GLY A 7 -5.54 13.66 -3.76
C GLY A 7 -5.25 15.12 -3.49
N PHE A 8 -3.96 15.48 -3.52
CA PHE A 8 -3.54 16.87 -3.44
C PHE A 8 -2.52 17.20 -4.53
N ILE A 9 -2.44 18.50 -4.87
CA ILE A 9 -1.46 19.11 -5.77
C ILE A 9 -0.76 20.22 -4.97
N ARG A 10 0.55 20.38 -5.19
CA ARG A 10 1.29 21.54 -4.68
C ARG A 10 1.83 22.37 -5.82
N VAL A 11 1.54 23.67 -5.77
CA VAL A 11 1.98 24.62 -6.79
C VAL A 11 2.93 25.61 -6.16
N LYS A 12 4.13 25.65 -6.74
CA LYS A 12 5.16 26.64 -6.45
C LYS A 12 5.11 27.70 -7.55
N TYR A 13 4.93 28.97 -7.19
CA TYR A 13 4.86 30.05 -8.17
C TYR A 13 5.40 31.37 -7.62
N TYR A 14 5.52 32.36 -8.52
CA TYR A 14 5.78 33.74 -8.17
C TYR A 14 4.55 34.57 -8.53
N ASN A 15 4.04 35.37 -7.59
CA ASN A 15 2.93 36.27 -7.87
C ASN A 15 3.37 37.46 -8.75
N THR A 16 2.43 38.34 -9.10
CA THR A 16 2.69 39.54 -9.92
C THR A 16 3.72 40.49 -9.29
N LYS A 17 3.90 40.44 -7.97
CA LYS A 17 4.91 41.19 -7.20
C LYS A 17 6.25 40.45 -7.11
N LYS A 18 6.45 39.36 -7.85
CA LYS A 18 7.64 38.47 -7.82
C LYS A 18 7.91 37.86 -6.45
N GLN A 19 6.89 37.72 -5.62
CA GLN A 19 7.02 37.10 -4.32
C GLN A 19 6.80 35.60 -4.45
N TYR A 20 7.67 34.85 -3.76
CA TYR A 20 7.61 33.40 -3.73
C TYR A 20 6.37 32.91 -2.96
N ARG A 21 5.67 31.92 -3.53
CA ARG A 21 4.47 31.32 -2.95
C ARG A 21 4.45 29.82 -3.16
N VAL A 22 3.86 29.11 -2.19
CA VAL A 22 3.55 27.69 -2.30
C VAL A 22 2.11 27.47 -1.84
N VAL A 23 1.30 26.84 -2.69
CA VAL A 23 -0.11 26.53 -2.42
C VAL A 23 -0.30 25.02 -2.41
N ASN A 24 -1.07 24.55 -1.44
CA ASN A 24 -1.66 23.22 -1.40
C ASN A 24 -3.09 23.31 -1.94
N MET A 25 -3.53 22.34 -2.72
CA MET A 25 -4.94 22.17 -3.06
C MET A 25 -5.29 20.70 -3.09
N ASP A 26 -6.49 20.35 -2.65
CA ASP A 26 -7.04 19.03 -2.88
C ASP A 26 -7.44 18.90 -4.36
N PHE A 27 -7.67 17.69 -4.84
CA PHE A 27 -8.32 17.50 -6.12
C PHE A 27 -9.32 16.35 -6.13
N VAL A 28 -10.27 16.45 -7.05
CA VAL A 28 -11.11 15.33 -7.51
C VAL A 28 -10.77 15.02 -8.95
N GLU A 29 -10.70 13.74 -9.27
CA GLU A 29 -10.39 13.25 -10.61
C GLU A 29 -11.66 13.07 -11.46
N GLU A 30 -11.60 13.58 -12.68
CA GLU A 30 -12.64 13.45 -13.70
C GLU A 30 -12.06 12.83 -14.98
N GLU A 31 -12.74 11.81 -15.51
CA GLU A 31 -12.41 11.17 -16.78
C GLU A 31 -13.35 11.67 -17.88
N SER A 32 -12.82 11.97 -19.05
CA SER A 32 -13.58 12.45 -20.21
C SER A 32 -12.92 12.03 -21.52
N LYS A 33 -13.56 12.34 -22.66
CA LYS A 33 -12.96 12.26 -23.98
C LYS A 33 -12.70 13.67 -24.49
N ARG A 34 -11.57 13.90 -25.16
CA ARG A 34 -11.27 15.17 -25.84
C ARG A 34 -10.90 14.93 -27.29
N ASP A 35 -11.53 15.68 -28.19
CA ASP A 35 -11.04 15.82 -29.55
C ASP A 35 -9.93 16.88 -29.57
N ILE A 36 -8.76 16.50 -30.06
CA ILE A 36 -7.64 17.40 -30.30
C ILE A 36 -7.20 17.18 -31.74
N ASN A 37 -7.49 18.15 -32.61
CA ASN A 37 -7.16 18.13 -34.03
C ASN A 37 -7.69 16.89 -34.77
N GLY A 38 -8.92 16.45 -34.48
CA GLY A 38 -9.58 15.31 -35.14
C GLY A 38 -9.16 13.95 -34.59
N VAL A 39 -8.36 13.92 -33.52
CA VAL A 39 -8.00 12.69 -32.81
C VAL A 39 -8.66 12.70 -31.43
N LEU A 40 -9.38 11.62 -31.12
CA LEU A 40 -10.06 11.44 -29.84
C LEU A 40 -9.10 10.86 -28.80
N TYR A 41 -8.80 11.64 -27.77
CA TYR A 41 -7.99 11.26 -26.62
C TYR A 41 -8.88 10.85 -25.45
N ASP A 42 -8.40 9.89 -24.67
CA ASP A 42 -8.83 9.78 -23.29
C ASP A 42 -8.22 10.94 -22.50
N ALA A 43 -9.04 11.65 -21.74
CA ALA A 43 -8.62 12.77 -20.91
C ALA A 43 -8.90 12.48 -19.44
N LEU A 44 -7.91 12.82 -18.61
CA LEU A 44 -7.98 12.77 -17.16
C LEU A 44 -7.74 14.19 -16.65
N LYS A 45 -8.61 14.68 -15.79
CA LYS A 45 -8.53 16.02 -15.21
C LYS A 45 -8.49 15.90 -13.69
N PHE A 46 -7.48 16.48 -13.06
CA PHE A 46 -7.47 16.72 -11.62
C PHE A 46 -8.02 18.12 -11.38
N VAL A 47 -9.24 18.19 -10.84
CA VAL A 47 -9.94 19.45 -10.53
C VAL A 47 -9.52 19.90 -9.15
N GLY A 48 -8.67 20.93 -9.07
CA GLY A 48 -8.25 21.54 -7.81
C GLY A 48 -9.44 22.02 -6.97
N LYS A 49 -9.30 21.91 -5.65
CA LYS A 49 -10.27 22.33 -4.63
C LYS A 49 -9.53 22.86 -3.41
N ASN A 50 -10.22 23.74 -2.66
CA ASN A 50 -9.79 24.20 -1.33
C ASN A 50 -8.31 24.64 -1.27
N PRO A 51 -7.87 25.58 -2.12
CA PRO A 51 -6.48 26.01 -2.11
C PRO A 51 -6.14 26.71 -0.78
N SER A 52 -5.00 26.37 -0.21
CA SER A 52 -4.45 26.97 1.00
C SER A 52 -2.96 27.23 0.85
N PHE A 53 -2.49 28.35 1.41
CA PHE A 53 -1.09 28.70 1.32
C PHE A 53 -0.25 27.92 2.35
N ILE A 54 0.84 27.31 1.87
CA ILE A 54 1.85 26.67 2.73
C ILE A 54 2.92 27.69 3.12
N LEU A 55 3.32 28.51 2.15
CA LEU A 55 4.36 29.51 2.31
C LEU A 55 4.02 30.77 1.53
N GLY A 56 4.03 31.90 2.25
CA GLY A 56 3.63 33.20 1.73
C GLY A 56 2.15 33.25 1.42
N GLY A 57 1.58 34.45 1.37
CA GLY A 57 0.13 34.63 1.28
C GLY A 57 -0.40 35.10 2.63
N ASP A 58 -1.24 36.12 2.57
CA ASP A 58 -2.06 36.53 3.70
C ASP A 58 -3.44 35.95 3.42
N GLU A 59 -3.88 34.97 4.23
CA GLU A 59 -5.13 34.23 4.02
C GLU A 59 -6.35 35.16 3.97
N GLU A 60 -6.24 36.37 4.52
CA GLU A 60 -7.30 37.37 4.51
C GLU A 60 -7.35 38.21 3.22
N THR A 61 -6.27 38.27 2.42
CA THR A 61 -6.16 39.22 1.30
C THR A 61 -5.69 38.63 -0.04
N GLU A 62 -5.01 37.48 -0.04
CA GLU A 62 -4.60 36.79 -1.28
C GLU A 62 -5.42 35.51 -1.45
N ALA A 63 -6.15 35.42 -2.56
CA ALA A 63 -6.84 34.20 -2.99
C ALA A 63 -6.06 33.49 -4.11
N TYR A 64 -6.18 32.16 -4.16
CA TYR A 64 -5.64 31.35 -5.25
C TYR A 64 -6.79 30.65 -5.96
N ASN A 65 -6.84 30.75 -7.29
CA ASN A 65 -7.83 30.02 -8.06
C ASN A 65 -7.36 28.57 -8.25
N PRO A 66 -8.15 27.56 -7.89
CA PRO A 66 -7.69 26.18 -7.92
C PRO A 66 -7.45 25.68 -9.35
N ASP A 67 -6.22 25.26 -9.64
CA ASP A 67 -5.84 24.81 -10.97
C ASP A 67 -6.47 23.47 -11.34
N TYR A 68 -6.66 23.27 -12.65
CA TYR A 68 -6.94 21.96 -13.23
C TYR A 68 -5.71 21.43 -13.95
N ILE A 69 -5.27 20.23 -13.56
CA ILE A 69 -4.16 19.54 -14.21
C ILE A 69 -4.73 18.49 -15.17
N TRP A 70 -4.41 18.65 -16.45
CA TRP A 70 -4.91 17.80 -17.52
C TRP A 70 -3.86 16.79 -17.94
N PHE A 71 -4.31 15.56 -18.16
CA PHE A 71 -3.54 14.50 -18.78
C PHE A 71 -4.33 13.91 -19.94
N CYS A 72 -3.64 13.54 -21.00
CA CYS A 72 -4.23 12.91 -22.16
C CYS A 72 -3.51 11.60 -22.48
N LYS A 73 -4.26 10.68 -23.09
CA LYS A 73 -3.75 9.38 -23.52
C LYS A 73 -4.32 9.02 -24.89
N LEU A 74 -3.44 8.66 -25.82
CA LEU A 74 -3.85 8.03 -27.07
C LEU A 74 -4.32 6.59 -26.82
N PRO A 75 -5.22 6.03 -27.65
CA PRO A 75 -5.66 4.63 -27.51
C PRO A 75 -4.49 3.61 -27.50
N SER A 76 -3.39 3.92 -28.17
CA SER A 76 -2.18 3.07 -28.22
C SER A 76 -1.24 3.21 -27.02
N GLN A 77 -1.46 4.20 -26.15
CA GLN A 77 -0.62 4.46 -25.00
C GLN A 77 -1.17 3.78 -23.74
N LYS A 78 -0.27 3.24 -22.93
CA LYS A 78 -0.64 2.64 -21.63
C LYS A 78 -1.02 3.71 -20.60
N ASP A 79 -0.18 4.73 -20.46
CA ASP A 79 -0.30 5.73 -19.41
C ASP A 79 -0.72 7.11 -19.94
N TYR A 80 -1.52 7.82 -19.16
CA TYR A 80 -1.85 9.22 -19.35
C TYR A 80 -0.60 10.09 -19.14
N ARG A 81 -0.40 11.07 -20.02
CA ARG A 81 0.72 12.03 -19.97
C ARG A 81 0.22 13.44 -19.71
N PRO A 82 0.97 14.28 -18.96
CA PRO A 82 0.60 15.67 -18.75
C PRO A 82 0.38 16.39 -20.08
N TRP A 83 -0.74 17.10 -20.17
CA TRP A 83 -1.19 17.78 -21.39
C TRP A 83 -1.32 19.28 -21.20
N GLY A 84 -1.83 19.74 -20.06
CA GLY A 84 -2.02 21.15 -19.80
C GLY A 84 -2.32 21.46 -18.35
N VAL A 85 -2.18 22.73 -17.99
CA VAL A 85 -2.69 23.29 -16.74
C VAL A 85 -3.64 24.42 -17.10
N THR A 86 -4.83 24.43 -16.53
CA THR A 86 -5.79 25.53 -16.72
C THR A 86 -6.21 26.09 -15.38
N SER A 87 -6.23 27.41 -15.25
CA SER A 87 -6.69 28.10 -14.05
C SER A 87 -8.05 28.73 -14.35
N PRO A 88 -9.10 28.45 -13.56
CA PRO A 88 -10.35 29.17 -13.68
C PRO A 88 -10.17 30.60 -13.20
N ASP A 89 -10.67 31.57 -13.97
CA ASP A 89 -10.73 32.98 -13.61
C ASP A 89 -12.02 33.28 -12.83
N ALA A 90 -12.08 34.45 -12.19
CA ALA A 90 -13.21 34.83 -11.32
C ALA A 90 -14.55 34.93 -12.07
N ASP A 91 -14.50 35.16 -13.38
CA ASP A 91 -15.66 35.22 -14.28
C ASP A 91 -16.06 33.84 -14.85
N GLY A 92 -15.36 32.77 -14.46
CA GLY A 92 -15.58 31.41 -14.94
C GLY A 92 -14.90 31.09 -16.27
N SER A 93 -14.18 32.03 -16.87
CA SER A 93 -13.28 31.72 -18.00
C SER A 93 -12.10 30.86 -17.54
N VAL A 94 -11.40 30.22 -18.47
CA VAL A 94 -10.26 29.36 -18.15
C VAL A 94 -9.05 29.78 -18.94
N THR A 95 -7.98 30.11 -18.25
CA THR A 95 -6.69 30.44 -18.85
C THR A 95 -5.81 29.19 -18.88
N GLN A 96 -5.30 28.82 -20.06
CA GLN A 96 -4.40 27.67 -20.21
C GLN A 96 -2.92 28.11 -20.17
N GLY A 97 -2.16 27.50 -19.27
CA GLY A 97 -0.72 27.66 -19.20
C GLY A 97 0.02 26.87 -20.30
N THR A 98 1.24 27.31 -20.61
CA THR A 98 2.15 26.59 -21.52
C THR A 98 3.05 25.64 -20.73
N ILE A 99 3.08 24.36 -21.11
CA ILE A 99 4.01 23.39 -20.55
C ILE A 99 5.37 23.55 -21.22
N ILE A 100 6.38 23.93 -20.43
CA ILE A 100 7.78 24.05 -20.91
C ILE A 100 8.53 22.72 -20.77
N SER A 101 8.27 21.98 -19.69
CA SER A 101 8.89 20.67 -19.46
C SER A 101 8.03 19.81 -18.56
N VAL A 102 8.20 18.50 -18.69
CA VAL A 102 7.58 17.50 -17.83
C VAL A 102 8.68 16.58 -17.33
N LYS A 103 8.76 16.39 -16.00
CA LYS A 103 9.74 15.52 -15.38
C LYS A 103 9.08 14.68 -14.30
N ILE A 104 9.34 13.37 -14.35
CA ILE A 104 8.97 12.44 -13.28
C ILE A 104 10.15 12.34 -12.33
N LEU A 105 9.92 12.56 -11.04
CA LEU A 105 10.95 12.69 -10.02
C LEU A 105 11.10 11.40 -9.24
N ASN A 106 12.26 10.74 -9.29
CA ASN A 106 12.54 9.54 -8.48
C ASN A 106 13.13 9.91 -7.10
N THR A 107 13.22 8.95 -6.17
CA THR A 107 13.74 9.19 -4.81
C THR A 107 15.09 9.91 -4.78
N SER A 108 16.02 9.54 -5.66
CA SER A 108 17.35 10.17 -5.72
C SER A 108 17.32 11.66 -6.05
N GLU A 109 16.22 12.14 -6.63
CA GLU A 109 16.03 13.54 -7.05
C GLU A 109 15.27 14.34 -5.99
N LEU A 110 14.66 13.68 -5.00
CA LEU A 110 13.99 14.30 -3.87
C LEU A 110 15.00 14.73 -2.79
N THR A 111 15.84 15.71 -3.12
CA THR A 111 16.77 16.32 -2.17
C THR A 111 16.04 17.15 -1.10
N GLU A 112 16.66 17.37 0.06
CA GLU A 112 16.12 18.25 1.11
C GLU A 112 15.74 19.62 0.54
N SER A 113 16.63 20.23 -0.24
CA SER A 113 16.39 21.52 -0.88
C SER A 113 15.18 21.48 -1.83
N TYR A 114 15.08 20.45 -2.67
CA TYR A 114 13.96 20.32 -3.59
C TYR A 114 12.63 20.17 -2.84
N VAL A 115 12.57 19.25 -1.89
CA VAL A 115 11.34 18.97 -1.15
C VAL A 115 10.97 20.12 -0.22
N HIS A 116 11.93 20.80 0.40
CA HIS A 116 11.70 22.01 1.18
C HIS A 116 11.06 23.14 0.36
N SER A 117 11.26 23.15 -0.96
CA SER A 117 10.61 24.14 -1.82
C SER A 117 9.10 23.91 -2.00
N PHE A 118 8.57 22.75 -1.60
CA PHE A 118 7.14 22.43 -1.64
C PHE A 118 6.54 22.04 -0.29
N PHE A 119 7.35 21.59 0.67
CA PHE A 119 6.91 21.05 1.96
C PHE A 119 7.69 21.70 3.11
N ARG A 120 7.00 22.01 4.21
CA ARG A 120 7.63 22.46 5.44
C ARG A 120 8.34 21.31 6.14
N THR A 121 9.35 21.64 6.94
CA THR A 121 10.19 20.65 7.64
C THR A 121 9.49 19.88 8.77
N ASP A 122 8.31 20.34 9.18
CA ASP A 122 7.43 19.74 10.19
C ASP A 122 6.35 18.84 9.57
N GLU A 123 6.22 18.78 8.25
CA GLU A 123 5.24 17.93 7.59
C GLU A 123 5.68 16.47 7.52
N ALA A 124 4.71 15.56 7.65
CA ALA A 124 4.95 14.11 7.65
C ALA A 124 5.73 13.65 6.41
N PHE A 125 5.46 14.20 5.22
CA PHE A 125 6.19 13.87 4.00
C PHE A 125 7.69 14.21 4.11
N TYR A 126 8.02 15.43 4.58
CA TYR A 126 9.41 15.87 4.76
C TYR A 126 10.12 15.04 5.84
N ILE A 127 9.47 14.87 7.00
CA ILE A 127 10.00 14.09 8.13
C ILE A 127 10.32 12.66 7.68
N ASN A 128 9.40 12.02 6.95
CA ASN A 128 9.56 10.64 6.51
C ASN A 128 10.69 10.44 5.51
N LEU A 129 10.98 11.45 4.69
CA LEU A 129 12.01 11.34 3.68
C LEU A 129 13.41 11.62 4.22
N PHE A 130 13.55 12.53 5.18
CA PHE A 130 14.87 13.03 5.62
C PHE A 130 15.20 12.81 7.09
N LYS A 131 14.20 12.71 7.98
CA LYS A 131 14.47 12.55 9.42
C LYS A 131 14.55 11.06 9.77
N LYS A 132 15.63 10.67 10.43
CA LYS A 132 15.77 9.35 11.04
C LYS A 132 14.83 9.26 12.25
N PRO A 133 14.12 8.13 12.47
CA PRO A 133 13.29 7.96 13.66
C PRO A 133 14.14 8.03 14.94
N THR A 134 13.96 9.09 15.73
CA THR A 134 14.54 9.21 17.07
C THR A 134 13.57 8.60 18.07
N ALA A 135 13.62 7.28 18.31
CA ALA A 135 12.94 6.70 19.47
C ALA A 135 13.59 5.38 19.90
N ILE A 136 13.93 5.34 21.18
CA ILE A 136 14.56 4.27 21.95
C ILE A 136 13.50 3.22 22.31
N LEU A 137 13.85 1.94 22.19
CA LEU A 137 13.02 0.83 22.66
C LEU A 137 12.93 0.87 24.19
N THR A 138 11.78 1.26 24.76
CA THR A 138 11.42 0.89 26.12
C THR A 138 10.63 -0.41 26.06
N SER A 139 11.29 -1.51 26.43
CA SER A 139 10.62 -2.78 26.66
C SER A 139 9.70 -2.65 27.87
N ASN A 140 8.39 -2.46 27.63
CA ASN A 140 7.39 -2.66 28.67
C ASN A 140 7.28 -4.17 28.94
N LYS A 141 7.93 -4.62 30.02
CA LYS A 141 7.74 -5.97 30.57
C LYS A 141 6.33 -6.03 31.20
N PRO A 142 5.56 -7.13 31.05
CA PRO A 142 4.26 -7.26 31.70
C PRO A 142 4.40 -7.21 33.21
N ASN A 143 3.54 -6.41 33.84
CA ASN A 143 3.49 -6.17 35.27
C ASN A 143 2.96 -7.43 35.96
N THR A 144 3.85 -8.22 36.57
CA THR A 144 3.47 -9.21 37.60
C THR A 144 4.07 -8.77 38.92
N THR A 145 3.22 -8.28 39.82
CA THR A 145 3.51 -8.20 41.26
C THR A 145 2.42 -9.01 41.96
N PRO A 146 2.73 -9.71 43.07
CA PRO A 146 3.00 -8.98 44.31
C PRO A 146 4.14 -9.57 45.14
N THR A 147 5.07 -8.72 45.63
CA THR A 147 5.55 -8.75 47.02
C THR A 147 6.55 -7.62 47.35
N LYS A 148 6.31 -7.05 48.54
CA LYS A 148 7.07 -6.17 49.45
C LYS A 148 8.45 -5.53 49.10
N PRO A 149 8.73 -4.35 49.70
CA PRO A 149 9.92 -3.56 49.43
C PRO A 149 11.14 -4.09 50.18
N ASN A 150 12.30 -4.13 49.52
CA ASN A 150 13.56 -4.06 50.23
C ASN A 150 14.54 -3.13 49.52
N THR A 151 15.10 -2.25 50.32
CA THR A 151 16.05 -1.19 50.01
C THR A 151 17.37 -1.75 49.51
N ASN A 152 17.92 -1.16 48.42
CA ASN A 152 19.32 -0.71 48.36
C ASN A 152 19.64 -0.02 47.03
N LEU A 153 20.19 1.19 47.13
CA LEU A 153 20.79 1.93 46.03
C LEU A 153 22.05 1.19 45.53
N ASN A 154 22.19 1.06 44.20
CA ASN A 154 23.49 1.18 43.55
C ASN A 154 23.35 1.54 42.05
N LYS A 155 23.94 2.71 41.72
CA LYS A 155 24.43 3.28 40.46
C LYS A 155 24.00 2.64 39.10
N PRO A 156 23.48 3.43 38.14
CA PRO A 156 23.15 2.92 36.81
C PRO A 156 24.42 2.72 35.97
N ASN A 157 24.64 1.47 35.55
CA ASN A 157 25.58 1.12 34.49
C ASN A 157 24.82 1.24 33.17
N THR A 158 24.98 2.36 32.47
CA THR A 158 24.40 2.61 31.14
C THR A 158 25.11 1.76 30.10
N SER A 159 24.60 0.53 29.91
CA SER A 159 24.90 -0.31 28.75
C SER A 159 23.64 -0.42 27.91
N SER A 160 23.36 0.60 27.09
CA SER A 160 22.29 0.52 26.09
C SER A 160 22.77 -0.35 24.93
N THR A 161 22.49 -1.65 24.96
CA THR A 161 22.68 -2.53 23.81
C THR A 161 21.68 -2.17 22.73
N THR A 162 22.14 -1.41 21.74
CA THR A 162 21.53 -1.27 20.42
C THR A 162 21.37 -2.67 19.83
N GLN A 163 20.15 -3.18 19.69
CA GLN A 163 19.93 -4.41 18.93
C GLN A 163 20.22 -4.11 17.46
N THR A 164 21.42 -4.47 17.03
CA THR A 164 21.80 -4.59 15.63
C THR A 164 20.90 -5.64 14.95
N THR A 165 20.27 -5.28 13.83
CA THR A 165 19.38 -6.13 13.01
C THR A 165 20.08 -7.31 12.32
N THR A 166 21.34 -7.57 12.65
CA THR A 166 22.17 -8.61 12.05
C THR A 166 21.53 -9.98 12.25
N GLY A 167 20.92 -10.48 11.18
CA GLY A 167 20.30 -11.80 11.10
C GLY A 167 18.76 -11.84 11.19
N ALA A 168 18.05 -10.72 11.32
CA ALA A 168 16.58 -10.71 11.23
C ALA A 168 16.09 -11.03 9.81
N SER A 169 14.97 -11.74 9.70
CA SER A 169 14.41 -12.14 8.40
C SER A 169 12.96 -11.66 8.19
N LEU A 170 12.64 -11.24 6.97
CA LEU A 170 11.28 -11.13 6.47
C LEU A 170 10.97 -12.41 5.68
N LYS A 171 10.03 -13.20 6.19
CA LYS A 171 9.61 -14.49 5.63
C LYS A 171 8.27 -14.32 4.94
N LEU A 172 8.25 -14.36 3.62
CA LEU A 172 7.05 -14.25 2.81
C LEU A 172 6.60 -15.63 2.32
N ILE A 173 5.34 -15.97 2.60
CA ILE A 173 4.63 -17.16 2.10
C ILE A 173 3.51 -16.66 1.19
N ILE A 174 3.53 -17.02 -0.10
CA ILE A 174 2.44 -16.73 -1.02
C ILE A 174 1.78 -18.03 -1.46
N VAL A 175 0.45 -18.07 -1.42
CA VAL A 175 -0.36 -19.16 -1.93
C VAL A 175 -1.31 -18.61 -3.00
N ALA A 176 -1.22 -19.13 -4.23
CA ALA A 176 -1.86 -18.49 -5.38
C ALA A 176 -2.44 -19.49 -6.39
N ASN A 177 -3.70 -19.31 -6.76
CA ASN A 177 -4.41 -20.18 -7.71
C ASN A 177 -4.09 -19.82 -9.18
N THR A 178 -2.81 -19.90 -9.57
CA THR A 178 -2.33 -19.41 -10.88
C THR A 178 -2.77 -20.22 -12.09
N LEU A 179 -3.30 -21.42 -11.90
CA LEU A 179 -3.85 -22.25 -12.99
C LEU A 179 -5.37 -22.15 -13.13
N ASP A 180 -6.03 -21.35 -12.29
CA ASP A 180 -7.45 -21.07 -12.51
C ASP A 180 -7.65 -20.39 -13.88
N ALA A 181 -8.57 -20.94 -14.68
CA ALA A 181 -8.79 -20.49 -16.05
C ALA A 181 -9.31 -19.04 -16.15
N ARG A 182 -9.86 -18.47 -15.07
CA ARG A 182 -10.43 -17.13 -15.05
C ARG A 182 -9.47 -16.13 -14.42
N ILE A 183 -8.98 -16.44 -13.22
CA ILE A 183 -8.20 -15.50 -12.39
C ILE A 183 -6.72 -15.85 -12.30
N GLY A 184 -6.26 -16.96 -12.89
CA GLY A 184 -4.87 -17.40 -12.76
C GLY A 184 -3.84 -16.35 -13.20
N VAL A 185 -4.16 -15.59 -14.25
CA VAL A 185 -3.32 -14.47 -14.74
C VAL A 185 -3.25 -13.35 -13.70
N THR A 186 -4.35 -13.00 -13.05
CA THR A 186 -4.36 -11.94 -12.03
C THR A 186 -3.66 -12.39 -10.75
N CYS A 187 -3.84 -13.65 -10.34
CA CYS A 187 -3.09 -14.24 -9.23
C CYS A 187 -1.55 -14.24 -9.48
N GLN A 188 -1.11 -14.41 -10.72
CA GLN A 188 0.31 -14.29 -11.07
C GLN A 188 0.82 -12.84 -10.97
N LEU A 189 0.00 -11.85 -11.34
CA LEU A 189 0.32 -10.43 -11.12
C LEU A 189 0.46 -10.09 -9.64
N ASP A 190 -0.41 -10.65 -8.79
CA ASP A 190 -0.36 -10.46 -7.33
C ASP A 190 0.94 -11.02 -6.75
N ILE A 191 1.34 -12.23 -7.17
CA ILE A 191 2.63 -12.82 -6.79
C ILE A 191 3.77 -11.85 -7.07
N ASP A 192 3.85 -11.36 -8.31
CA ASP A 192 4.96 -10.53 -8.77
C ASP A 192 5.04 -9.22 -7.97
N ARG A 193 3.89 -8.62 -7.67
CA ARG A 193 3.78 -7.36 -6.92
C ARG A 193 4.07 -7.53 -5.45
N VAL A 194 3.41 -8.47 -4.79
CA VAL A 194 3.61 -8.76 -3.36
C VAL A 194 5.06 -9.15 -3.12
N LYS A 195 5.62 -10.06 -3.93
CA LYS A 195 7.02 -10.46 -3.83
C LYS A 195 7.96 -9.27 -4.01
N LYS A 196 7.72 -8.42 -5.01
CA LYS A 196 8.55 -7.23 -5.23
C LYS A 196 8.44 -6.26 -4.04
N THR A 197 7.24 -5.96 -3.58
CA THR A 197 6.98 -5.06 -2.45
C THR A 197 7.72 -5.50 -1.19
N PHE A 198 7.54 -6.76 -0.76
CA PHE A 198 8.17 -7.24 0.47
C PHE A 198 9.67 -7.48 0.32
N LYS A 199 10.16 -7.77 -0.89
CA LYS A 199 11.60 -7.80 -1.17
C LYS A 199 12.21 -6.39 -1.07
N ASP A 200 11.56 -5.38 -1.63
CA ASP A 200 12.00 -3.99 -1.55
C ASP A 200 12.02 -3.49 -0.10
N ILE A 201 11.02 -3.85 0.71
CA ILE A 201 10.98 -3.57 2.15
C ILE A 201 12.13 -4.27 2.87
N ALA A 202 12.38 -5.56 2.59
CA ALA A 202 13.47 -6.29 3.21
C ALA A 202 14.83 -5.64 2.90
N VAL A 203 15.05 -5.23 1.65
CA VAL A 203 16.26 -4.50 1.24
C VAL A 203 16.37 -3.16 1.97
N ALA A 204 15.28 -2.37 2.02
CA ALA A 204 15.27 -1.07 2.67
C ALA A 204 15.59 -1.15 4.19
N LEU A 205 15.22 -2.26 4.83
CA LEU A 205 15.43 -2.52 6.25
C LEU A 205 16.65 -3.39 6.56
N ASN A 206 17.43 -3.79 5.53
CA ASN A 206 18.56 -4.70 5.65
C ASN A 206 18.20 -6.03 6.35
N LEU A 207 17.07 -6.61 5.97
CA LEU A 207 16.56 -7.90 6.44
C LEU A 207 16.89 -9.00 5.44
N ASN A 208 17.09 -10.22 5.94
CA ASN A 208 17.15 -11.40 5.08
C ASN A 208 15.76 -11.66 4.49
N PHE A 209 15.66 -11.78 3.16
CA PHE A 209 14.40 -12.09 2.50
C PHE A 209 14.29 -13.60 2.24
N VAL A 210 13.32 -14.24 2.87
CA VAL A 210 13.02 -15.67 2.68
C VAL A 210 11.65 -15.78 2.01
N TYR A 211 11.58 -16.51 0.89
CA TYR A 211 10.38 -16.59 0.06
C TYR A 211 9.94 -18.04 -0.12
N THR A 212 8.69 -18.33 0.20
CA THR A 212 8.02 -19.61 -0.04
C THR A 212 6.79 -19.36 -0.91
N GLU A 213 6.59 -20.20 -1.92
CA GLU A 213 5.50 -20.06 -2.89
C GLU A 213 4.78 -21.40 -3.06
N VAL A 214 3.45 -21.37 -3.02
CA VAL A 214 2.57 -22.50 -3.30
C VAL A 214 1.64 -22.09 -4.43
N LYS A 215 1.92 -22.55 -5.64
CA LYS A 215 1.16 -22.18 -6.84
C LYS A 215 1.15 -23.29 -7.87
N GLY A 216 0.42 -23.09 -8.96
CA GLY A 216 0.43 -24.01 -10.08
C GLY A 216 -0.04 -25.40 -9.67
N VAL A 217 0.73 -26.43 -10.05
CA VAL A 217 0.44 -27.82 -9.65
C VAL A 217 0.62 -28.06 -8.15
N GLU A 218 1.39 -27.21 -7.46
CA GLU A 218 1.56 -27.28 -6.01
C GLU A 218 0.41 -26.63 -5.25
N PHE A 219 -0.53 -25.96 -5.93
CA PHE A 219 -1.68 -25.31 -5.30
C PHE A 219 -2.67 -26.36 -4.77
N ASN A 220 -2.54 -26.67 -3.48
CA ASN A 220 -3.48 -27.54 -2.76
C ASN A 220 -3.40 -27.26 -1.24
N LYS A 221 -4.40 -27.78 -0.52
CA LYS A 221 -4.51 -27.62 0.94
C LYS A 221 -3.30 -28.14 1.70
N THR A 222 -2.80 -29.33 1.35
CA THR A 222 -1.65 -29.96 2.02
C THR A 222 -0.42 -29.07 1.95
N ASN A 223 -0.09 -28.56 0.77
CA ASN A 223 1.07 -27.70 0.56
C ASN A 223 0.92 -26.34 1.24
N LEU A 224 -0.28 -25.75 1.25
CA LEU A 224 -0.57 -24.55 2.04
C LEU A 224 -0.26 -24.80 3.52
N LEU A 225 -0.83 -25.85 4.10
CA LEU A 225 -0.67 -26.15 5.52
C LEU A 225 0.79 -26.50 5.84
N ASN A 226 1.50 -27.20 4.95
CA ASN A 226 2.92 -27.48 5.10
C ASN A 226 3.76 -26.19 5.09
N ALA A 227 3.50 -25.26 4.18
CA ALA A 227 4.23 -23.99 4.12
C ALA A 227 4.04 -23.17 5.42
N VAL A 228 2.82 -23.17 5.96
CA VAL A 228 2.48 -22.47 7.22
C VAL A 228 3.04 -23.19 8.44
N ASN A 229 3.00 -24.53 8.50
CA ASN A 229 3.48 -25.31 9.65
C ASN A 229 5.01 -25.34 9.74
N ASN A 230 5.70 -25.37 8.59
CA ASN A 230 7.16 -25.55 8.53
C ASN A 230 7.93 -24.23 8.60
N VAL A 231 7.25 -23.08 8.64
CA VAL A 231 7.93 -21.80 8.84
C VAL A 231 8.55 -21.80 10.23
N THR A 232 9.87 -21.67 10.28
CA THR A 232 10.60 -21.46 11.53
C THR A 232 10.94 -19.98 11.66
N SER A 233 10.84 -19.43 12.87
CA SER A 233 11.09 -18.02 13.11
C SER A 233 11.71 -17.78 14.48
N LYS A 234 12.39 -16.65 14.63
CA LYS A 234 12.82 -16.10 15.92
C LYS A 234 12.11 -14.78 16.18
N ASN A 235 12.21 -14.26 17.41
CA ASN A 235 11.53 -13.04 17.82
C ASN A 235 11.82 -11.84 16.90
N SER A 236 13.05 -11.70 16.39
CA SER A 236 13.40 -10.60 15.47
C SER A 236 12.81 -10.72 14.06
N ASP A 237 12.17 -11.84 13.71
CA ASP A 237 11.67 -12.09 12.35
C ASP A 237 10.26 -11.54 12.17
N ILE A 238 9.89 -11.35 10.89
CA ILE A 238 8.55 -11.00 10.42
C ILE A 238 8.06 -12.13 9.53
N ILE A 239 6.79 -12.51 9.68
CA ILE A 239 6.13 -13.44 8.75
C ILE A 239 5.02 -12.70 8.00
N VAL A 240 4.99 -12.86 6.68
CA VAL A 240 3.92 -12.37 5.82
C VAL A 240 3.34 -13.58 5.11
N PHE A 241 2.04 -13.80 5.28
CA PHE A 241 1.27 -14.78 4.53
C PHE A 241 0.32 -14.03 3.59
N CYS A 242 0.34 -14.40 2.31
CA CYS A 242 -0.56 -13.87 1.30
C CYS A 242 -1.29 -15.00 0.59
N TYR A 243 -2.61 -14.86 0.43
CA TYR A 243 -3.42 -15.74 -0.41
C TYR A 243 -4.09 -14.92 -1.53
N THR A 244 -4.06 -15.42 -2.76
CA THR A 244 -4.85 -14.90 -3.88
C THR A 244 -5.52 -16.05 -4.62
N GLY A 245 -6.84 -15.95 -4.79
CA GLY A 245 -7.63 -17.02 -5.39
C GLY A 245 -9.13 -16.84 -5.15
N HIS A 246 -9.86 -17.95 -5.25
CA HIS A 246 -11.27 -17.99 -4.89
C HIS A 246 -11.43 -18.14 -3.38
N GLY A 247 -12.58 -17.71 -2.89
CA GLY A 247 -12.92 -17.88 -1.50
C GLY A 247 -14.40 -17.72 -1.32
N TYR A 248 -14.90 -18.22 -0.20
CA TYR A 248 -16.31 -18.17 0.11
C TYR A 248 -16.51 -18.28 1.62
N HIS A 249 -17.75 -18.13 2.05
CA HIS A 249 -18.18 -18.27 3.42
C HIS A 249 -19.10 -19.48 3.55
N PHE A 250 -18.92 -20.28 4.61
CA PHE A 250 -19.87 -21.36 4.89
C PHE A 250 -21.07 -20.79 5.66
N GLU A 251 -22.28 -21.09 5.22
CA GLU A 251 -23.53 -20.64 5.87
C GLU A 251 -23.64 -21.08 7.34
N ASN A 252 -22.99 -22.18 7.70
CA ASN A 252 -22.99 -22.69 9.06
C ASN A 252 -21.85 -22.13 9.95
N ASP A 253 -21.02 -21.20 9.45
CA ASP A 253 -19.89 -20.60 10.18
C ASP A 253 -19.97 -19.05 10.26
N MET A 254 -21.18 -18.50 10.35
CA MET A 254 -21.43 -17.04 10.34
C MET A 254 -20.77 -16.25 11.49
N GLN A 255 -20.23 -16.94 12.50
CA GLN A 255 -19.53 -16.29 13.63
C GLN A 255 -18.06 -16.00 13.30
N ASN A 256 -17.48 -16.69 12.33
CA ASN A 256 -16.09 -16.51 11.93
C ASN A 256 -16.01 -15.49 10.79
N PRO A 257 -15.52 -14.27 10.99
CA PRO A 257 -15.62 -13.21 9.99
C PRO A 257 -14.79 -13.45 8.72
N TYR A 258 -13.88 -14.43 8.73
CA TYR A 258 -12.89 -14.61 7.69
C TYR A 258 -13.26 -15.68 6.65
N PRO A 259 -12.83 -15.51 5.39
CA PRO A 259 -13.19 -16.42 4.32
C PRO A 259 -12.56 -17.81 4.45
N GLN A 260 -13.19 -18.78 3.80
CA GLN A 260 -12.58 -20.03 3.39
C GLN A 260 -11.75 -19.76 2.14
N MET A 261 -10.45 -20.02 2.20
CA MET A 261 -9.58 -20.04 1.02
C MET A 261 -9.87 -21.31 0.23
N ASP A 262 -10.30 -21.17 -1.03
CA ASP A 262 -10.59 -22.30 -1.88
C ASP A 262 -9.30 -22.92 -2.41
N MET A 263 -8.98 -24.13 -1.97
CA MET A 263 -7.79 -24.87 -2.38
C MET A 263 -8.10 -25.96 -3.39
N ARG A 264 -9.32 -25.97 -3.96
CA ARG A 264 -9.69 -26.87 -5.04
C ARG A 264 -8.97 -26.46 -6.32
N THR A 265 -8.48 -27.47 -7.03
CA THR A 265 -7.94 -27.39 -8.40
C THR A 265 -8.97 -27.84 -9.45
N SER A 266 -10.08 -28.43 -8.99
CA SER A 266 -11.19 -28.87 -9.82
C SER A 266 -12.52 -28.72 -9.08
N PRO A 267 -13.61 -28.31 -9.75
CA PRO A 267 -14.95 -28.25 -9.16
C PRO A 267 -15.46 -29.59 -8.61
N LYS A 268 -14.86 -30.72 -9.02
CA LYS A 268 -15.21 -32.07 -8.55
C LYS A 268 -14.69 -32.38 -7.15
N GLN A 269 -13.73 -31.61 -6.65
CA GLN A 269 -13.18 -31.82 -5.31
C GLN A 269 -14.16 -31.33 -4.25
N ASP A 270 -14.30 -32.11 -3.18
CA ASP A 270 -15.14 -31.71 -2.04
C ASP A 270 -14.60 -30.43 -1.40
N ALA A 271 -15.48 -29.43 -1.28
CA ALA A 271 -15.17 -28.11 -0.77
C ALA A 271 -14.85 -28.14 0.73
N ALA A 272 -15.52 -28.98 1.52
CA ALA A 272 -15.24 -29.10 2.95
C ALA A 272 -13.84 -29.70 3.19
N ALA A 273 -13.45 -30.71 2.41
CA ALA A 273 -12.12 -31.31 2.49
C ALA A 273 -11.01 -30.39 1.96
N ASN A 274 -11.28 -29.58 0.93
CA ASN A 274 -10.25 -28.83 0.17
C ASN A 274 -10.29 -27.32 0.37
N THR A 275 -10.71 -26.86 1.55
CA THR A 275 -10.57 -25.45 1.93
C THR A 275 -9.88 -25.27 3.26
N VAL A 276 -9.36 -24.06 3.47
CA VAL A 276 -8.67 -23.64 4.69
C VAL A 276 -9.23 -22.28 5.08
N ASN A 277 -9.79 -22.15 6.28
CA ASN A 277 -10.22 -20.85 6.76
C ASN A 277 -9.01 -19.99 7.15
N VAL A 278 -9.07 -18.67 6.96
CA VAL A 278 -7.98 -17.78 7.40
C VAL A 278 -7.72 -17.89 8.91
N THR A 279 -8.74 -18.18 9.72
CA THR A 279 -8.61 -18.44 11.16
C THR A 279 -7.68 -19.63 11.46
N GLU A 280 -7.62 -20.63 10.59
CA GLU A 280 -6.68 -21.75 10.74
C GLU A 280 -5.24 -21.29 10.52
N VAL A 281 -4.99 -20.47 9.49
CA VAL A 281 -3.67 -19.87 9.24
C VAL A 281 -3.29 -18.93 10.38
N TYR A 282 -4.22 -18.12 10.89
CA TYR A 282 -4.03 -17.29 12.07
C TYR A 282 -3.61 -18.12 13.28
N GLY A 283 -4.33 -19.20 13.59
CA GLY A 283 -4.02 -20.07 14.72
C GLY A 283 -2.61 -20.65 14.65
N LYS A 284 -2.18 -21.07 13.45
CA LYS A 284 -0.84 -21.62 13.22
C LYS A 284 0.26 -20.57 13.28
N LEU A 285 0.06 -19.41 12.65
CA LEU A 285 1.08 -18.37 12.63
C LEU A 285 1.17 -17.62 13.96
N LYS A 286 0.09 -17.50 14.73
CA LYS A 286 0.11 -16.82 16.03
C LYS A 286 1.14 -17.42 16.99
N THR A 287 1.33 -18.74 16.96
CA THR A 287 2.25 -19.46 17.84
C THR A 287 3.73 -19.33 17.42
N GLN A 288 4.00 -18.85 16.21
CA GLN A 288 5.36 -18.60 15.73
C GLN A 288 6.03 -17.48 16.54
N SER A 289 7.35 -17.59 16.72
CA SER A 289 8.11 -16.64 17.54
C SER A 289 8.27 -15.27 16.89
N ALA A 290 8.12 -15.12 15.58
CA ALA A 290 8.15 -13.83 14.89
C ALA A 290 7.32 -12.76 15.63
N HIS A 291 7.92 -11.58 15.85
CA HIS A 291 7.27 -10.49 16.58
C HIS A 291 6.10 -9.89 15.81
N LEU A 292 6.20 -9.82 14.47
CA LEU A 292 5.13 -9.35 13.60
C LEU A 292 4.70 -10.44 12.62
N LYS A 293 3.38 -10.65 12.50
CA LYS A 293 2.77 -11.47 11.46
C LYS A 293 1.70 -10.69 10.71
N LEU A 294 1.74 -10.75 9.38
CA LEU A 294 0.71 -10.19 8.51
C LEU A 294 0.06 -11.34 7.73
N ILE A 295 -1.26 -11.43 7.77
CA ILE A 295 -2.05 -12.44 7.06
C ILE A 295 -3.00 -11.68 6.15
N LEU A 296 -2.73 -11.70 4.85
CA LEU A 296 -3.41 -10.93 3.82
C LEU A 296 -4.09 -11.88 2.84
N THR A 297 -5.40 -11.79 2.67
CA THR A 297 -6.12 -12.71 1.77
C THR A 297 -6.99 -11.96 0.77
N ASP A 298 -6.71 -12.10 -0.51
CA ASP A 298 -7.49 -11.52 -1.59
C ASP A 298 -8.38 -12.55 -2.28
N CYS A 299 -9.53 -12.78 -1.65
CA CYS A 299 -10.57 -13.67 -2.13
C CYS A 299 -11.95 -13.19 -1.65
N CYS A 300 -13.01 -13.68 -2.31
CA CYS A 300 -14.37 -13.41 -1.90
C CYS A 300 -14.67 -14.01 -0.52
N ASN A 301 -15.69 -13.49 0.12
CA ASN A 301 -16.22 -14.00 1.39
C ASN A 301 -17.75 -14.08 1.30
N THR A 302 -18.25 -14.45 0.12
CA THR A 302 -19.67 -14.60 -0.21
C THR A 302 -20.23 -15.92 0.29
N ILE A 303 -21.52 -15.93 0.59
CA ILE A 303 -22.26 -17.18 0.83
C ILE A 303 -22.49 -17.83 -0.55
N LEU A 304 -22.01 -19.07 -0.73
CA LEU A 304 -21.95 -19.81 -2.00
C LEU A 304 -20.87 -19.29 -2.99
N ASP A 305 -20.49 -20.15 -3.94
CA ASP A 305 -19.38 -20.06 -4.92
C ASP A 305 -19.60 -18.92 -5.95
N GLU A 306 -19.84 -17.70 -5.46
CA GLU A 306 -19.86 -16.51 -6.28
C GLU A 306 -18.45 -16.17 -6.75
N GLN A 307 -18.36 -15.84 -8.02
CA GLN A 307 -17.09 -15.77 -8.71
C GLN A 307 -16.40 -14.44 -8.46
N LYS A 308 -15.08 -14.46 -8.25
CA LYS A 308 -14.26 -13.25 -8.22
C LYS A 308 -14.42 -12.48 -9.54
N MET A 309 -14.88 -11.22 -9.45
CA MET A 309 -15.25 -10.45 -10.64
C MET A 309 -14.11 -9.59 -11.20
N PHE A 310 -14.01 -9.56 -12.53
CA PHE A 310 -13.15 -8.62 -13.26
C PHE A 310 -13.78 -7.22 -13.29
N SER A 311 -13.01 -6.22 -12.87
CA SER A 311 -13.39 -4.81 -12.93
C SER A 311 -12.63 -4.08 -14.02
N LYS A 312 -13.13 -2.90 -14.42
CA LYS A 312 -12.43 -2.01 -15.34
C LYS A 312 -11.12 -1.52 -14.72
N SER A 313 -10.08 -1.38 -15.54
CA SER A 313 -8.86 -0.67 -15.15
C SER A 313 -9.17 0.78 -14.78
N PHE A 314 -8.50 1.28 -13.74
CA PHE A 314 -8.44 2.71 -13.45
C PHE A 314 -7.45 3.40 -14.37
N ALA A 315 -7.71 4.67 -14.71
CA ALA A 315 -6.79 5.51 -15.46
C ALA A 315 -5.41 5.55 -14.78
N SER A 316 -4.35 5.12 -15.46
CA SER A 316 -2.96 5.17 -14.93
C SER A 316 -2.21 6.38 -15.46
N THR A 317 -1.68 7.20 -14.57
CA THR A 317 -0.62 8.17 -14.91
C THR A 317 0.73 7.49 -14.74
N MET A 318 1.76 7.91 -15.50
CA MET A 318 3.12 7.42 -15.26
C MET A 318 3.49 7.58 -13.79
N ARG A 319 4.08 6.53 -13.21
CA ARG A 319 4.45 6.48 -11.80
C ARG A 319 5.94 6.80 -11.63
N SER A 320 6.24 7.51 -10.55
CA SER A 320 7.62 7.66 -10.10
C SER A 320 8.05 6.45 -9.27
N ASN A 321 9.34 6.09 -9.34
CA ASN A 321 9.98 5.19 -8.39
C ASN A 321 10.36 5.96 -7.11
N ILE A 322 9.36 6.42 -6.37
CA ILE A 322 9.58 6.88 -4.99
C ILE A 322 9.64 5.63 -4.10
N GLN A 323 10.82 5.34 -3.56
CA GLN A 323 11.06 4.28 -2.60
C GLN A 323 10.19 4.45 -1.34
N TRP A 324 9.96 3.33 -0.67
CA TRP A 324 9.26 3.30 0.60
C TRP A 324 9.86 4.28 1.61
N SER A 325 8.99 4.92 2.39
CA SER A 325 9.42 5.67 3.57
C SER A 325 10.11 4.71 4.54
N LYS A 326 11.44 4.85 4.68
CA LYS A 326 12.22 3.98 5.55
C LYS A 326 11.75 4.08 7.00
N SER A 327 11.39 5.28 7.47
CA SER A 327 10.85 5.48 8.82
C SER A 327 9.55 4.70 9.04
N ASN A 328 8.63 4.74 8.07
CA ASN A 328 7.37 4.01 8.16
C ASN A 328 7.60 2.50 8.11
N CYS A 329 8.50 2.05 7.24
CA CYS A 329 8.90 0.65 7.19
C CYS A 329 9.52 0.19 8.52
N GLU A 330 10.44 0.95 9.10
CA GLU A 330 11.02 0.63 10.40
C GLU A 330 9.94 0.59 11.49
N ASN A 331 9.04 1.59 11.51
CA ASN A 331 7.97 1.68 12.49
C ASN A 331 7.01 0.50 12.42
N LEU A 332 6.59 0.11 11.23
CA LEU A 332 5.68 -1.02 11.04
C LEU A 332 6.40 -2.35 11.28
N PHE A 333 7.49 -2.59 10.56
CA PHE A 333 8.08 -3.92 10.46
C PHE A 333 9.08 -4.26 11.57
N LEU A 334 9.70 -3.27 12.22
CA LEU A 334 10.70 -3.52 13.27
C LEU A 334 10.24 -3.13 14.67
N ARG A 335 9.22 -2.27 14.79
CA ARG A 335 8.80 -1.70 16.08
C ARG A 335 7.40 -2.12 16.52
N GLN A 336 6.53 -2.57 15.62
CA GLN A 336 5.25 -3.16 16.00
C GLN A 336 5.40 -4.64 16.29
N SER A 337 4.53 -5.18 17.13
CA SER A 337 4.43 -6.62 17.37
C SER A 337 2.96 -7.03 17.41
N GLY A 338 2.66 -8.24 16.96
CA GLY A 338 1.31 -8.77 16.92
C GLY A 338 1.02 -9.55 15.64
N VAL A 339 -0.26 -9.86 15.46
CA VAL A 339 -0.79 -10.53 14.28
C VAL A 339 -1.86 -9.65 13.68
N VAL A 340 -1.70 -9.25 12.42
CA VAL A 340 -2.72 -8.55 11.64
C VAL A 340 -3.32 -9.54 10.66
N VAL A 341 -4.64 -9.64 10.65
CA VAL A 341 -5.40 -10.41 9.66
C VAL A 341 -6.26 -9.43 8.89
N ALA A 342 -6.09 -9.39 7.57
CA ALA A 342 -6.85 -8.53 6.69
C ALA A 342 -7.25 -9.32 5.43
N SER A 343 -8.54 -9.24 5.11
CA SER A 343 -9.14 -9.91 3.96
C SER A 343 -9.79 -8.88 3.06
N ALA A 344 -9.77 -9.12 1.74
CA ALA A 344 -10.30 -8.20 0.75
C ALA A 344 -11.82 -7.99 0.83
N ALA A 345 -12.55 -8.89 1.49
CA ALA A 345 -14.01 -8.92 1.54
C ALA A 345 -14.52 -9.33 2.94
N SER A 346 -15.53 -8.61 3.43
CA SER A 346 -16.34 -9.01 4.59
C SER A 346 -17.35 -10.09 4.20
N ILE A 347 -18.02 -10.71 5.18
CA ILE A 347 -19.07 -11.70 4.92
C ILE A 347 -20.12 -11.12 3.94
N GLY A 348 -20.38 -11.84 2.86
CA GLY A 348 -21.30 -11.44 1.79
C GLY A 348 -20.68 -10.56 0.70
N GLU A 349 -19.40 -10.18 0.81
CA GLU A 349 -18.73 -9.30 -0.15
C GLU A 349 -17.83 -10.06 -1.13
N ILE A 350 -17.64 -9.45 -2.31
CA ILE A 350 -16.84 -9.98 -3.41
C ILE A 350 -15.52 -9.22 -3.51
N ALA A 351 -14.42 -9.96 -3.61
CA ALA A 351 -13.14 -9.41 -4.01
C ALA A 351 -13.08 -9.19 -5.52
N ARG A 352 -12.35 -8.15 -5.97
CA ARG A 352 -12.28 -7.78 -7.38
C ARG A 352 -10.84 -7.73 -7.86
N CYS A 353 -10.65 -8.05 -9.13
CA CYS A 353 -9.36 -7.99 -9.80
C CYS A 353 -9.48 -7.40 -11.20
N ASN A 354 -8.36 -7.13 -11.85
CA ASN A 354 -8.31 -6.85 -13.27
C ASN A 354 -7.00 -7.33 -13.92
N LEU A 355 -6.98 -7.41 -15.24
CA LEU A 355 -5.85 -7.94 -16.01
C LEU A 355 -4.61 -7.03 -16.03
N GLU A 356 -4.72 -5.80 -15.55
CA GLU A 356 -3.62 -4.83 -15.52
C GLU A 356 -2.94 -4.76 -14.15
N TYR A 357 -3.73 -4.98 -13.09
CA TYR A 357 -3.33 -4.76 -11.71
C TYR A 357 -3.33 -6.00 -10.83
N GLY A 358 -3.95 -7.10 -11.26
CA GLY A 358 -4.19 -8.22 -10.36
C GLY A 358 -5.39 -7.93 -9.46
N GLY A 359 -5.39 -8.51 -8.26
CA GLY A 359 -6.26 -8.14 -7.16
C GLY A 359 -6.17 -6.66 -6.80
N TYR A 360 -7.27 -6.06 -6.33
CA TYR A 360 -7.18 -4.69 -5.80
C TYR A 360 -6.63 -4.61 -4.38
N PHE A 361 -6.68 -5.71 -3.63
CA PHE A 361 -6.24 -5.72 -2.24
C PHE A 361 -4.73 -5.96 -2.07
N LEU A 362 -4.11 -6.73 -2.97
CA LEU A 362 -2.68 -7.10 -2.95
C LEU A 362 -1.91 -6.34 -4.04
#